data_AF-A0A067LLF6-F1
#
_entry.id   AF-A0A067LLF6-F1
#
_cell.length_a   1.000
_cell.length_b   1.000
_cell.length_c   1.000
_cell.angle_alpha   90.00
_cell.angle_beta   90.00
_cell.angle_gamma   90.00
#
_symmetry.space_group_name_H-M   'P 1'
#
loop_
_entity.id
_entity.type
_entity.pdbx_description
1 polymer ?
#
loop_
_entity_poly.entity_id
_entity_poly.type
_entity_poly.pdbx_seq_one_letter_code
_entity_poly.pdbx_strand_id
1 'polypeptide(L)'
;MEKVPRWRVDLMKAASLSGFDSQVIGPEAKLVNDTVKHIMKKLNHASSRYSKGLIGIDFHIEQIKKLLCFGSPADGRIVGIWGIGGIGKMTIAEAIFNTLSSQYEGCCFLKNIKEVSK
;
A
#
# COMPACT_ATOMS: atom_id res chain seq x y z
N MET A 1 -23.35 28.20 -26.30
CA MET A 1 -22.87 28.99 -25.14
C MET A 1 -22.85 28.22 -23.81
N GLU A 2 -23.28 26.95 -23.75
CA GLU A 2 -23.35 26.18 -22.50
C GLU A 2 -22.00 25.73 -21.89
N LYS A 3 -20.89 25.79 -22.65
CA LYS A 3 -19.59 25.33 -22.16
C LYS A 3 -19.06 26.16 -20.99
N VAL A 4 -19.20 27.48 -21.06
CA VAL A 4 -18.68 28.39 -20.02
C VAL A 4 -19.40 28.22 -18.69
N PRO A 5 -20.76 28.17 -18.62
CA PRO A 5 -21.47 27.84 -17.39
C PRO A 5 -21.05 26.50 -16.78
N ARG A 6 -20.90 25.47 -17.62
CA ARG A 6 -20.51 24.12 -17.17
C ARG A 6 -19.10 24.09 -16.59
N TRP A 7 -18.13 24.72 -17.25
CA TRP A 7 -16.76 24.82 -16.72
C TRP A 7 -16.71 25.55 -15.39
N ARG A 8 -17.52 26.61 -15.23
CA ARG A 8 -17.59 27.35 -13.97
C ARG A 8 -18.03 26.47 -12.81
N VAL A 9 -19.03 25.62 -13.03
CA VAL A 9 -19.51 24.65 -12.05
C VAL A 9 -18.45 23.58 -11.76
N ASP A 10 -17.81 23.04 -12.80
CA ASP A 10 -16.81 21.98 -12.65
C ASP A 10 -15.53 22.49 -11.95
N LEU A 11 -15.08 23.70 -12.24
CA LEU A 11 -13.94 24.33 -11.56
C LEU A 11 -14.23 24.59 -10.08
N MET A 12 -15.44 25.06 -9.76
CA MET A 12 -15.85 25.29 -8.37
C MET A 12 -15.86 23.97 -7.58
N LYS A 13 -16.32 22.89 -8.19
CA LYS A 13 -16.24 21.54 -7.58
C LYS A 13 -14.80 21.12 -7.38
N ALA A 14 -13.93 21.26 -8.39
CA ALA A 14 -12.52 20.89 -8.28
C ALA A 14 -11.79 21.69 -7.18
N ALA A 15 -12.04 23.00 -7.08
CA ALA A 15 -11.44 23.87 -6.08
C ALA A 15 -11.93 23.60 -4.65
N SER A 16 -13.14 23.03 -4.50
CA SER A 16 -13.67 22.63 -3.19
C SER A 16 -13.05 21.33 -2.65
N LEU A 17 -12.30 20.59 -3.47
CA LEU A 17 -11.61 19.38 -3.03
C LEU A 17 -10.40 19.76 -2.17
N SER A 18 -10.30 19.17 -0.99
CA SER A 18 -9.10 19.29 -0.15
C SER A 18 -7.91 18.62 -0.85
N GLY A 19 -6.77 19.31 -0.87
CA GLY A 19 -5.56 18.85 -1.57
C GLY A 19 -4.28 19.32 -0.89
N PHE A 20 -3.18 19.24 -1.64
CA PHE A 20 -1.87 19.72 -1.20
C PHE A 20 -1.62 21.11 -1.77
N ASP A 21 -1.14 22.03 -0.93
CA ASP A 21 -0.84 23.41 -1.30
C ASP A 21 0.69 23.62 -1.28
N SER A 22 1.25 24.01 -2.43
CA SER A 22 2.69 24.26 -2.58
C SER A 22 3.18 25.49 -1.82
N GLN A 23 2.30 26.43 -1.49
CA GLN A 23 2.63 27.60 -0.66
C GLN A 23 2.74 27.23 0.82
N VAL A 24 2.06 26.15 1.23
CA VAL A 24 2.09 25.64 2.61
C VAL A 24 3.14 24.54 2.76
N ILE A 25 3.30 23.68 1.75
CA ILE A 25 4.18 22.51 1.78
C ILE A 25 5.39 22.76 0.87
N GLY A 26 6.42 23.34 1.45
CA GLY A 26 7.75 23.41 0.86
C GLY A 26 8.73 22.44 1.55
N PRO A 27 9.85 22.08 0.90
CA PRO A 27 10.22 22.31 -0.51
C PRO A 27 9.42 21.43 -1.50
N GLU A 28 9.49 21.70 -2.82
CA GLU A 28 8.72 20.97 -3.86
C GLU A 28 8.92 19.45 -3.80
N ALA A 29 10.14 18.99 -3.50
CA ALA A 29 10.42 17.56 -3.34
C ALA A 29 9.57 16.92 -2.23
N LYS A 30 9.31 17.65 -1.14
CA LYS A 30 8.44 17.19 -0.05
C LYS A 30 6.99 17.12 -0.52
N LEU A 31 6.51 18.13 -1.24
CA LEU A 31 5.16 18.12 -1.82
C LEU A 31 4.94 16.91 -2.73
N VAL A 32 5.90 16.61 -3.62
CA VAL A 32 5.85 15.42 -4.48
C VAL A 32 5.81 14.15 -3.63
N ASN A 33 6.71 14.01 -2.65
CA ASN A 33 6.77 12.83 -1.80
C ASN A 33 5.48 12.59 -1.01
N ASP A 34 4.92 13.64 -0.40
CA ASP A 34 3.67 13.56 0.37
C ASP A 34 2.48 13.20 -0.53
N THR A 35 2.45 13.75 -1.75
CA THR A 35 1.44 13.41 -2.77
C THR A 35 1.53 11.95 -3.18
N VAL A 36 2.73 11.45 -3.51
CA VAL A 36 2.95 10.04 -3.90
C VAL A 36 2.55 9.10 -2.75
N LYS A 37 2.99 9.40 -1.52
CA LYS A 37 2.63 8.62 -0.32
C LYS A 37 1.12 8.56 -0.11
N HIS A 38 0.42 9.68 -0.29
CA HIS A 38 -1.04 9.72 -0.14
C HIS A 38 -1.77 8.88 -1.20
N ILE A 39 -1.35 8.97 -2.46
CA ILE A 39 -1.91 8.17 -3.56
C ILE A 39 -1.66 6.69 -3.31
N MET A 40 -0.42 6.32 -2.96
CA MET A 40 -0.06 4.93 -2.65
C MET A 40 -0.88 4.36 -1.49
N LYS A 41 -1.09 5.13 -0.42
CA LYS A 41 -1.93 4.70 0.71
C LYS A 41 -3.38 4.43 0.28
N LYS A 42 -3.96 5.27 -0.59
CA LYS A 42 -5.31 5.08 -1.13
C LYS A 42 -5.42 3.85 -2.04
N LEU A 43 -4.45 3.65 -2.94
CA LEU A 43 -4.42 2.50 -3.84
C LEU A 43 -4.26 1.18 -3.07
N ASN A 44 -3.38 1.14 -2.07
CA ASN A 44 -3.19 -0.05 -1.24
C ASN A 44 -4.39 -0.34 -0.35
N HIS A 45 -5.08 0.68 0.18
CA HIS A 45 -6.36 0.49 0.87
C HIS A 45 -7.45 -0.08 -0.06
N ALA A 46 -7.44 0.28 -1.35
CA ALA A 46 -8.35 -0.33 -2.33
C ALA A 46 -7.95 -1.77 -2.66
N SER A 47 -6.65 -2.06 -2.68
CA SER A 47 -6.08 -3.41 -2.85
C SER A 47 -6.34 -4.32 -1.64
N SER A 48 -6.44 -3.82 -0.42
CA SER A 48 -6.74 -4.68 0.75
C SER A 48 -8.06 -5.46 0.62
N ARG A 49 -8.94 -5.05 -0.30
CA ARG A 49 -10.13 -5.83 -0.70
C ARG A 49 -9.80 -7.20 -1.31
N TYR A 50 -8.55 -7.47 -1.70
CA TYR A 50 -8.07 -8.79 -2.12
C TYR A 50 -8.17 -9.85 -1.00
N SER A 51 -8.30 -9.45 0.27
CA SER A 51 -8.53 -10.39 1.37
C SER A 51 -9.98 -10.87 1.50
N LYS A 52 -10.93 -10.37 0.69
CA LYS A 52 -12.32 -10.84 0.71
C LYS A 52 -12.37 -12.35 0.39
N GLY A 53 -12.53 -13.16 1.44
CA GLY A 53 -12.58 -14.62 1.37
C GLY A 53 -11.47 -15.33 2.15
N LEU A 54 -10.43 -14.62 2.62
CA LEU A 54 -9.37 -15.19 3.46
C LEU A 54 -9.76 -15.10 4.94
N ILE A 55 -10.31 -16.19 5.48
CA ILE A 55 -10.70 -16.26 6.90
C ILE A 55 -9.44 -16.32 7.77
N GLY A 56 -9.39 -15.49 8.82
CA GLY A 56 -8.30 -15.50 9.80
C GLY A 56 -7.00 -14.81 9.34
N ILE A 57 -6.99 -14.14 8.19
CA ILE A 57 -5.78 -13.49 7.67
C ILE A 57 -5.27 -12.35 8.57
N ASP A 58 -6.18 -11.63 9.23
CA ASP A 58 -5.84 -10.55 10.16
C ASP A 58 -4.96 -11.06 11.32
N PHE A 59 -5.24 -12.26 11.82
CA PHE A 59 -4.41 -12.89 12.85
C PHE A 59 -2.98 -13.11 12.35
N HIS A 60 -2.82 -13.67 11.15
CA HIS A 60 -1.50 -13.90 10.57
C HIS A 60 -0.74 -12.59 10.32
N ILE A 61 -1.41 -11.54 9.85
CA ILE A 61 -0.81 -10.21 9.66
C ILE A 61 -0.30 -9.66 10.99
N GLU A 62 -1.10 -9.74 12.05
CA GLU A 62 -0.69 -9.27 13.38
C GLU A 62 0.49 -10.07 13.96
N GLN A 63 0.54 -11.39 13.77
CA GLN A 63 1.70 -12.18 14.19
C GLN A 63 2.97 -11.75 13.43
N ILE A 64 2.87 -11.52 12.13
CA ILE A 64 4.01 -11.12 11.31
C ILE A 64 4.48 -9.71 11.67
N LYS A 65 3.57 -8.75 11.93
CA LYS A 65 3.95 -7.42 12.43
C LYS A 65 4.76 -7.50 13.72
N LYS A 66 4.36 -8.37 14.66
CA LYS A 66 5.10 -8.60 15.91
C LYS A 66 6.49 -9.16 15.65
N LEU A 67 6.62 -10.15 14.76
CA LEU A 67 7.93 -10.74 14.40
C LEU A 67 8.85 -9.73 13.70
N LEU A 68 8.28 -8.87 12.86
CA LEU A 68 9.00 -7.76 12.22
C LEU A 68 9.34 -6.62 13.19
N CYS A 69 8.83 -6.64 14.44
CA CYS A 69 8.83 -5.49 15.35
C CYS A 69 8.45 -4.19 14.61
N PHE A 70 7.36 -4.27 13.85
CA PHE A 70 6.90 -3.21 12.98
C PHE A 70 6.72 -1.90 13.78
N GLY A 71 7.33 -0.81 13.29
CA GLY A 71 7.29 0.50 13.95
C GLY A 71 8.42 0.77 14.96
N SER A 72 9.36 -0.16 15.14
CA SER A 72 10.60 0.07 15.92
C SER A 72 11.81 0.28 14.99
N PRO A 73 12.81 1.09 15.40
CA PRO A 73 14.09 1.18 14.70
C PRO A 73 14.85 -0.14 14.91
N ALA A 74 14.66 -1.09 14.00
CA ALA A 74 15.32 -2.38 14.01
C ALA A 74 15.98 -2.63 12.65
N ASP A 75 17.10 -3.35 12.66
CA ASP A 75 17.75 -3.84 11.45
C ASP A 75 16.81 -4.72 10.61
N GLY A 76 17.15 -4.91 9.33
CA GLY A 76 16.39 -5.74 8.41
C GLY A 76 16.13 -7.15 8.97
N ARG A 77 14.85 -7.55 9.03
CA ARG A 77 14.42 -8.86 9.53
C ARG A 77 13.90 -9.74 8.41
N ILE A 78 14.18 -11.03 8.54
CA ILE A 78 13.66 -12.07 7.65
C ILE A 78 12.69 -12.93 8.46
N VAL A 79 11.48 -13.11 7.96
CA VAL A 79 10.46 -13.99 8.55
C VAL A 79 10.11 -15.09 7.56
N GLY A 80 10.23 -16.35 8.00
CA GLY A 80 9.88 -17.52 7.21
C GLY A 80 8.47 -18.01 7.50
N ILE A 81 7.72 -18.36 6.45
CA ILE A 81 6.44 -19.06 6.54
C ILE A 81 6.64 -20.48 6.02
N TRP A 82 6.56 -21.49 6.89
CA TRP A 82 6.74 -22.90 6.54
C TRP A 82 5.49 -23.74 6.85
N GLY A 83 5.45 -24.97 6.34
CA GLY A 83 4.34 -25.90 6.56
C GLY A 83 4.06 -26.79 5.36
N ILE A 84 3.08 -27.68 5.50
CA ILE A 84 2.69 -28.67 4.50
C ILE A 84 2.28 -28.01 3.16
N GLY A 85 2.40 -28.74 2.05
CA GLY A 85 1.93 -28.31 0.73
C GLY A 85 0.43 -27.99 0.72
N GLY A 86 -0.01 -27.05 -0.11
CA GLY A 86 -1.43 -26.70 -0.27
C GLY A 86 -2.05 -25.83 0.83
N ILE A 87 -1.39 -25.63 1.98
CA ILE A 87 -1.94 -24.88 3.12
C ILE A 87 -2.09 -23.36 2.91
N GLY A 88 -1.71 -22.83 1.72
CA GLY A 88 -1.88 -21.41 1.41
C GLY A 88 -0.73 -20.48 1.84
N LYS A 89 0.49 -20.99 2.09
CA LYS A 89 1.65 -20.15 2.49
C LYS A 89 1.89 -18.94 1.58
N MET A 90 1.83 -19.16 0.26
CA MET A 90 2.01 -18.10 -0.73
C MET A 90 0.87 -17.08 -0.68
N THR A 91 -0.36 -17.54 -0.49
CA THR A 91 -1.55 -16.69 -0.33
C THR A 91 -1.44 -15.81 0.92
N ILE A 92 -0.95 -16.36 2.04
CA ILE A 92 -0.72 -15.59 3.27
C ILE A 92 0.37 -14.53 3.02
N ALA A 93 1.49 -14.90 2.40
CA ALA A 93 2.57 -13.96 2.07
C ALA A 93 2.10 -12.82 1.15
N GLU A 94 1.30 -13.12 0.14
CA GLU A 94 0.72 -12.14 -0.78
C GLU A 94 -0.24 -11.18 -0.06
N ALA A 95 -1.10 -11.69 0.84
CA ALA A 95 -2.00 -10.85 1.62
C ALA A 95 -1.25 -9.92 2.60
N ILE A 96 -0.20 -10.41 3.25
CA ILE A 96 0.67 -9.60 4.11
C ILE A 96 1.35 -8.50 3.28
N PHE A 97 1.91 -8.85 2.12
CA PHE A 97 2.55 -7.90 1.23
C PHE A 97 1.59 -6.77 0.81
N ASN A 98 0.39 -7.14 0.34
CA ASN A 98 -0.62 -6.17 -0.07
C ASN A 98 -1.06 -5.25 1.08
N THR A 99 -1.00 -5.73 2.32
CA THR A 99 -1.39 -4.95 3.50
C THR A 99 -0.27 -4.04 4.01
N LEU A 100 0.98 -4.49 4.00
CA LEU A 100 2.08 -3.80 4.67
C LEU A 100 3.01 -3.03 3.72
N SER A 101 3.04 -3.36 2.43
CA SER A 101 3.95 -2.78 1.43
C SER A 101 3.95 -1.25 1.43
N SER A 102 2.79 -0.63 1.57
CA SER A 102 2.62 0.84 1.55
C SER A 102 3.29 1.56 2.72
N GLN A 103 3.69 0.83 3.75
CA GLN A 103 4.30 1.38 4.96
C GLN A 103 5.83 1.40 4.87
N TYR A 104 6.39 0.83 3.81
CA TYR A 104 7.82 0.82 3.53
C TYR A 104 8.14 1.77 2.37
N GLU A 105 9.35 2.31 2.36
CA GLU A 105 9.83 3.18 1.26
C GLU A 105 9.99 2.40 -0.05
N GLY A 106 10.37 1.13 0.03
CA GLY A 106 10.46 0.20 -1.09
C GLY A 106 9.83 -1.14 -0.75
N CYS A 107 9.19 -1.78 -1.73
CA CYS A 107 8.57 -3.09 -1.58
C CYS A 107 8.65 -3.89 -2.89
N CYS A 108 8.81 -5.21 -2.78
CA CYS A 108 8.79 -6.13 -3.92
C CYS A 108 8.17 -7.46 -3.50
N PHE A 109 7.31 -8.03 -4.35
CA PHE A 109 6.77 -9.38 -4.16
C PHE A 109 7.26 -10.29 -5.29
N LEU A 110 8.17 -11.21 -4.95
CA LEU A 110 8.76 -12.16 -5.88
C LEU A 110 7.95 -13.46 -5.88
N LYS A 111 7.05 -13.60 -6.87
CA LYS A 111 6.25 -14.82 -7.05
C LYS A 111 7.07 -15.89 -7.80
N ASN A 112 6.91 -17.16 -7.42
CA ASN A 112 7.45 -18.32 -8.16
C ASN A 112 8.95 -18.29 -8.49
N ILE A 113 9.83 -18.10 -7.50
CA ILE A 113 11.29 -18.12 -7.69
C ILE A 113 11.82 -19.47 -8.26
N LYS A 114 11.04 -20.55 -8.17
CA LYS A 114 11.44 -21.89 -8.67
C LYS A 114 11.57 -21.99 -10.20
N GLU A 115 10.97 -21.09 -10.98
CA GLU A 115 11.03 -21.16 -12.46
C GLU A 115 12.25 -20.44 -13.07
N VAL A 116 13.03 -19.73 -12.27
CA VAL A 116 14.14 -18.88 -12.76
C VAL A 116 15.53 -19.51 -12.54
N SER A 117 15.60 -20.67 -11.87
CA SER A 117 16.84 -21.44 -11.76
C SER A 117 16.92 -22.46 -12.89
N LYS A 118 17.72 -22.14 -13.92
CA LYS A 118 18.11 -23.05 -14.99
C LYS A 118 19.38 -23.79 -14.61
#